data_AF-A0A4U3A9P5-F1
#
_entry.id   AF-A0A4U3A9P5-F1
#
_cell.length_a   1.000
_cell.length_b   1.000
_cell.length_c   1.000
_cell.angle_alpha   90.00
_cell.angle_beta   90.00
_cell.angle_gamma   90.00
#
_symmetry.space_group_name_H-M   'P 1'
#
loop_
_entity.id
_entity.type
_entity.pdbx_description
1 polymer ?
#
loop_
_entity_poly.entity_id
_entity_poly.type
_entity_poly.pdbx_seq_one_letter_code
_entity_poly.pdbx_strand_id
1 'polypeptide(L)'
;MKRFECTVTRIDKFVIELDENKMNASWLENFKNNFYSIEDFKGHADMIAQYRARFGHECIEGYGIPLESGKPPIGVSKDDWRIFDAINIQVMSEDDDCEVEVKEI
;
A
#
# COMPACT_ATOMS: atom_id res chain seq x y z
N MET A 1 -34.01 -6.84 -17.02
CA MET A 1 -33.04 -5.83 -16.54
C MET A 1 -31.92 -5.76 -17.56
N LYS A 2 -31.41 -4.57 -17.88
CA LYS A 2 -30.17 -4.45 -18.66
C LYS A 2 -28.99 -4.86 -17.79
N ARG A 3 -27.96 -5.49 -18.38
CA ARG A 3 -26.73 -5.86 -17.67
C ARG A 3 -25.55 -5.27 -18.43
N PHE A 4 -24.51 -4.91 -17.69
CA PHE A 4 -23.29 -4.36 -18.26
C PHE A 4 -22.10 -5.04 -17.60
N GLU A 5 -21.13 -5.42 -18.41
CA GLU A 5 -19.78 -5.78 -17.99
C GLU A 5 -18.92 -4.51 -18.08
N CYS A 6 -18.18 -4.21 -17.02
CA CYS A 6 -17.29 -3.06 -16.94
C CYS A 6 -15.87 -3.52 -16.61
N THR A 7 -14.91 -3.17 -17.44
CA THR A 7 -13.47 -3.38 -17.17
C THR A 7 -12.86 -2.05 -16.78
N VAL A 8 -12.18 -2.02 -15.64
CA VAL A 8 -11.50 -0.82 -15.13
C VAL A 8 -10.00 -1.09 -15.11
N THR A 9 -9.23 -0.26 -15.81
CA THR A 9 -7.77 -0.29 -15.81
C THR A 9 -7.26 1.02 -15.25
N ARG A 10 -6.32 0.97 -14.29
CA ARG A 10 -5.68 2.19 -13.78
C ARG A 10 -4.17 2.02 -13.59
N ILE A 11 -3.44 3.14 -13.65
CA ILE A 11 -2.00 3.19 -13.41
C ILE A 11 -1.71 4.16 -12.27
N ASP A 12 -1.32 3.61 -11.12
CA ASP A 12 -0.85 4.37 -9.97
C ASP A 12 0.68 4.34 -9.90
N LYS A 13 1.30 5.44 -9.48
CA LYS A 13 2.75 5.58 -9.34
C LYS A 13 3.08 6.03 -7.93
N PHE A 14 3.87 5.21 -7.23
CA PHE A 14 4.32 5.46 -5.87
C PHE A 14 5.84 5.40 -5.79
N VAL A 15 6.42 6.18 -4.88
CA VAL A 15 7.76 5.91 -4.34
C VAL A 15 7.56 5.39 -2.92
N ILE A 16 8.05 4.18 -2.65
CA ILE A 16 7.98 3.55 -1.34
C ILE A 16 9.33 3.68 -0.65
N GLU A 17 9.35 4.35 0.49
CA GLU A 17 10.53 4.55 1.33
C GLU A 17 10.42 3.62 2.54
N LEU A 18 11.47 2.83 2.79
CA LEU A 18 11.53 1.83 3.87
C LEU A 18 12.77 2.09 4.74
N ASP A 19 12.57 2.28 6.04
CA ASP A 19 13.64 2.50 7.01
C ASP A 19 14.26 1.16 7.45
N GLU A 20 15.43 0.85 6.90
CA GLU A 20 16.17 -0.38 7.18
C GLU A 20 16.60 -0.55 8.65
N ASN A 21 16.66 0.54 9.42
CA ASN A 21 17.02 0.46 10.84
C ASN A 21 15.86 -0.12 11.67
N LYS A 22 14.62 0.20 11.29
CA LYS A 22 13.40 -0.29 11.94
C LYS A 22 12.94 -1.62 11.34
N MET A 23 13.00 -1.74 10.02
CA MET A 23 12.76 -2.98 9.28
C MET A 23 14.05 -3.80 9.14
N ASN A 24 14.78 -3.96 10.24
CA ASN A 24 16.05 -4.68 10.26
C ASN A 24 15.86 -6.21 10.15
N ALA A 25 16.95 -6.97 10.18
CA ALA A 25 16.92 -8.42 10.02
C ALA A 25 15.96 -9.15 10.98
N SER A 26 15.87 -8.70 12.24
CA SER A 26 14.96 -9.31 13.22
C SER A 26 13.49 -9.04 12.88
N TRP A 27 13.19 -7.83 12.38
CA TRP A 27 11.86 -7.49 11.90
C TRP A 27 11.50 -8.32 10.66
N LEU A 28 12.41 -8.43 9.68
CA LEU A 28 12.19 -9.20 8.46
C LEU A 28 11.94 -10.68 8.75
N GLU A 29 12.73 -11.28 9.65
CA GLU A 29 12.52 -12.66 10.09
C GLU A 29 11.18 -12.84 10.80
N ASN A 30 10.82 -11.93 11.72
CA ASN A 30 9.54 -11.97 12.38
C ASN A 30 8.38 -11.83 11.38
N PHE A 31 8.50 -10.90 10.43
CA PHE A 31 7.50 -10.68 9.40
C PHE A 31 7.29 -11.95 8.56
N LYS A 32 8.38 -12.55 8.08
CA LYS A 32 8.37 -13.78 7.30
C LYS A 32 7.70 -14.94 8.03
N ASN A 33 7.95 -15.07 9.33
CA ASN A 33 7.43 -16.17 10.14
C ASN A 33 5.94 -16.03 10.50
N ASN A 34 5.38 -14.81 10.47
CA ASN A 34 4.01 -14.55 10.95
C ASN A 34 3.05 -14.08 9.86
N PHE A 35 3.56 -13.51 8.76
CA PHE A 35 2.74 -12.90 7.71
C PHE A 35 3.03 -13.55 6.34
N TYR A 36 3.93 -12.96 5.55
CA TYR A 36 4.17 -13.36 4.16
C TYR A 36 5.64 -13.74 3.95
N SER A 37 5.90 -14.73 3.08
CA SER A 37 7.25 -15.18 2.71
C SER A 37 7.97 -14.19 1.77
N ILE A 38 8.18 -12.95 2.23
CA ILE A 38 8.90 -11.89 1.53
C ILE A 38 10.30 -11.79 2.14
N GLU A 39 11.34 -11.78 1.29
CA GLU A 39 12.73 -11.90 1.74
C GLU A 39 13.54 -10.61 1.59
N ASP A 40 13.06 -9.67 0.77
CA ASP A 40 13.79 -8.44 0.46
C ASP A 40 12.87 -7.21 0.44
N PHE A 41 13.50 -6.03 0.55
CA PHE A 41 12.80 -4.75 0.54
C PHE A 41 12.02 -4.49 -0.76
N LYS A 42 12.44 -5.10 -1.88
CA LYS A 42 11.73 -4.96 -3.16
C LYS A 42 10.37 -5.64 -3.09
N GLY A 43 10.29 -6.85 -2.55
CA GLY A 43 9.04 -7.56 -2.34
C GLY A 43 8.13 -6.87 -1.32
N HIS A 44 8.71 -6.26 -0.29
CA HIS A 44 7.94 -5.45 0.66
C HIS A 44 7.33 -4.23 -0.03
N ALA A 45 8.11 -3.49 -0.82
CA ALA A 45 7.63 -2.34 -1.58
C ALA A 45 6.50 -2.73 -2.57
N ASP A 46 6.65 -3.86 -3.27
CA ASP A 46 5.60 -4.40 -4.16
C ASP A 46 4.30 -4.69 -3.42
N MET A 47 4.37 -5.41 -2.30
CA MET A 47 3.20 -5.72 -1.47
C MET A 47 2.50 -4.45 -0.97
N ILE A 48 3.27 -3.48 -0.46
CA ILE A 48 2.76 -2.21 0.05
C ILE A 48 2.07 -1.42 -1.07
N ALA A 49 2.67 -1.34 -2.26
CA ALA A 49 2.09 -0.64 -3.41
C ALA A 49 0.78 -1.30 -3.87
N GLN A 50 0.73 -2.64 -3.93
CA GLN A 50 -0.50 -3.37 -4.28
C GLN A 50 -1.62 -3.14 -3.25
N TYR A 51 -1.29 -3.16 -1.96
CA TYR A 51 -2.25 -2.87 -0.89
C TYR A 51 -2.75 -1.42 -0.98
N ARG A 52 -1.84 -0.46 -1.17
CA ARG A 52 -2.18 0.95 -1.35
C ARG A 52 -3.19 1.13 -2.48
N ALA A 53 -2.90 0.59 -3.66
CA ALA A 53 -3.80 0.70 -4.80
C ALA A 53 -5.18 0.11 -4.44
N ARG A 54 -5.24 -1.08 -3.86
CA ARG A 54 -6.52 -1.79 -3.64
C ARG A 54 -7.37 -1.21 -2.50
N PHE A 55 -6.74 -0.69 -1.45
CA PHE A 55 -7.41 -0.38 -0.18
C PHE A 55 -7.15 1.05 0.33
N GLY A 56 -6.39 1.86 -0.40
CA GLY A 56 -6.14 3.26 -0.03
C GLY A 56 -5.29 3.42 1.22
N HIS A 57 -5.81 4.09 2.25
CA HIS A 57 -5.07 4.44 3.48
C HIS A 57 -5.27 3.44 4.63
N GLU A 58 -5.74 2.23 4.34
CA GLU A 58 -6.01 1.22 5.37
C GLU A 58 -4.73 0.67 6.03
N CYS A 59 -4.91 0.09 7.21
CA CYS A 59 -3.86 -0.63 7.91
C CYS A 59 -3.49 -1.89 7.11
N ILE A 60 -2.21 -2.01 6.74
CA ILE A 60 -1.69 -3.15 5.99
C ILE A 60 -1.26 -4.22 6.98
N GLU A 61 -1.77 -5.45 6.81
CA GLU A 61 -1.43 -6.57 7.68
C GLU A 61 0.09 -6.81 7.71
N GLY A 62 0.65 -6.86 8.92
CA GLY A 62 2.09 -7.01 9.15
C GLY A 62 2.92 -5.74 9.01
N TYR A 63 2.37 -4.65 8.45
CA TYR A 63 3.08 -3.39 8.26
C TYR A 63 2.48 -2.20 9.02
N GLY A 64 1.25 -2.30 9.52
CA GLY A 64 0.57 -1.16 10.16
C GLY A 64 0.07 -0.13 9.14
N ILE A 65 -0.05 1.13 9.55
CA ILE A 65 -0.46 2.26 8.71
C ILE A 65 0.80 3.00 8.27
N PRO A 66 1.17 2.97 6.97
CA PRO A 66 2.27 3.76 6.44
C PRO A 66 2.01 5.27 6.57
N LEU A 67 3.09 6.04 6.61
CA LEU A 67 2.99 7.49 6.39
C LEU A 67 2.74 7.78 4.90
N GLU A 68 2.09 8.90 4.65
CA GLU A 68 1.93 9.50 3.32
C GLU A 68 2.66 10.85 3.31
N SER A 69 3.69 10.97 2.49
CA SER A 69 4.55 12.16 2.42
C SER A 69 5.03 12.64 3.80
N GLY A 70 5.41 11.71 4.67
CA GLY A 70 5.95 11.94 6.01
C GLY A 70 4.90 12.27 7.08
N LYS A 71 3.60 12.11 6.79
CA LYS A 71 2.50 12.38 7.73
C LYS A 71 1.53 11.21 7.80
N PRO A 72 0.80 11.04 8.91
CA PRO A 72 -0.32 10.10 8.94
C PRO A 72 -1.31 10.43 7.82
N PRO A 73 -1.85 9.40 7.15
CA PRO A 73 -2.84 9.59 6.10
C PRO A 73 -4.06 10.38 6.54
N ILE A 74 -4.81 10.94 5.57
CA ILE A 74 -6.04 11.68 5.88
C ILE A 74 -7.03 10.80 6.66
N GLY A 75 -7.60 11.35 7.73
CA GLY A 75 -8.53 10.62 8.61
C GLY A 75 -7.87 9.73 9.67
N VAL A 76 -6.54 9.58 9.66
CA VAL A 76 -5.79 8.86 10.70
C VAL A 76 -5.29 9.84 11.76
N SER A 77 -5.54 9.53 13.04
CA SER A 77 -5.00 10.31 14.16
C SER A 77 -3.49 10.14 14.24
N LYS A 78 -2.76 11.22 14.57
CA LYS A 78 -1.30 11.15 14.77
C LYS A 78 -0.88 10.22 15.91
N ASP A 79 -1.78 9.96 16.85
CA ASP A 79 -1.53 9.10 18.00
C ASP A 79 -2.04 7.66 17.77
N ASP A 80 -2.44 7.31 16.55
CA ASP A 80 -2.85 5.95 16.23
C ASP A 80 -1.66 4.99 16.37
N TRP A 81 -1.76 4.06 17.32
CA TRP A 81 -0.71 3.10 17.63
C TRP A 81 -0.33 2.18 16.46
N ARG A 82 -1.18 2.11 15.43
CA ARG A 82 -0.93 1.30 14.23
C ARG A 82 -0.04 2.02 13.23
N ILE A 83 0.22 3.32 13.39
CA ILE A 83 1.17 4.04 12.53
C ILE A 83 2.53 3.38 12.63
N PHE A 84 3.08 3.01 11.48
CA PHE A 84 4.43 2.49 11.38
C PHE A 84 5.28 3.43 10.53
N ASP A 85 6.00 4.31 11.22
CA ASP A 85 6.83 5.36 10.64
C ASP A 85 8.13 4.85 10.00
N ALA A 86 8.30 3.52 9.88
CA ALA A 86 9.35 2.91 9.07
C ALA A 86 8.98 2.89 7.57
N ILE A 87 7.72 3.14 7.23
CA ILE A 87 7.22 3.10 5.86
C ILE A 87 6.62 4.45 5.52
N ASN A 88 7.05 5.01 4.40
CA ASN A 88 6.48 6.22 3.84
C ASN A 88 6.17 6.04 2.35
N ILE A 89 4.97 6.44 1.96
CA ILE A 89 4.47 6.39 0.59
C ILE A 89 4.43 7.81 0.04
N GLN A 90 5.16 8.05 -1.04
CA GLN A 90 5.04 9.26 -1.84
C GLN A 90 4.14 8.95 -3.04
N VAL A 91 2.98 9.62 -3.12
CA VAL A 91 2.03 9.45 -4.22
C VAL A 91 2.44 10.38 -5.36
N MET A 92 2.90 9.80 -6.49
CA MET A 92 3.29 10.57 -7.68
C MET A 92 2.10 10.80 -8.60
N SER A 93 1.24 9.78 -8.76
CA SER A 93 -0.06 9.84 -9.43
C SER A 93 -0.93 8.70 -8.90
N GLU A 94 -2.17 8.98 -8.54
CA GLU A 94 -3.14 7.99 -8.07
C GLU A 94 -4.52 8.38 -8.61
N ASP A 95 -5.22 7.42 -9.22
CA ASP A 95 -6.50 7.61 -9.91
C ASP A 95 -6.50 8.61 -11.11
N ASP A 96 -5.34 9.15 -11.50
CA ASP A 96 -5.20 10.10 -12.63
C ASP A 96 -5.32 9.43 -14.01
N ASP A 97 -4.82 8.20 -14.16
CA ASP A 97 -4.79 7.43 -15.41
C ASP A 97 -5.70 6.21 -15.26
N CYS A 98 -6.99 6.42 -15.52
CA CYS A 98 -8.05 5.42 -15.33
C CYS A 98 -8.94 5.32 -16.57
N GLU A 99 -8.99 4.13 -17.16
CA GLU A 99 -9.81 3.79 -18.32
C GLU A 99 -10.91 2.80 -17.94
N VAL A 100 -12.13 3.06 -18.43
CA VAL A 100 -13.29 2.20 -18.18
C VAL A 100 -13.92 1.79 -19.51
N GLU A 101 -13.92 0.48 -19.78
CA GLU A 101 -14.62 -0.12 -20.91
C GLU A 101 -15.97 -0.68 -20.45
N VAL A 102 -17.06 -0.38 -21.18
CA VAL A 102 -18.42 -0.79 -20.82
C VAL A 102 -19.08 -1.54 -21.98
N LYS A 103 -19.64 -2.72 -21.69
CA LYS A 103 -20.31 -3.59 -22.66
C LYS A 103 -21.66 -4.08 -22.13
N GLU A 104 -22.75 -3.88 -22.86
CA GLU A 104 -24.08 -4.43 -22.52
C GLU A 104 -24.12 -5.96 -22.76
N ILE A 105 -24.67 -6.74 -21.83
CA ILE A 105 -24.77 -8.22 -21.87
C ILE A 105 -26.18 -8.74 -21.56
#